data_AF-A0A133YGF9-F1
#
_entry.id   AF-A0A133YGF9-F1
#
_cell.length_a   1.000
_cell.length_b   1.000
_cell.length_c   1.000
_cell.angle_alpha   90.00
_cell.angle_beta   90.00
_cell.angle_gamma   90.00
#
_symmetry.space_group_name_H-M   'P 1'
#
loop_
_entity.id
_entity.type
_entity.pdbx_description
1 polymer ?
#
loop_
_entity_poly.entity_id
_entity_poly.type
_entity_poly.pdbx_seq_one_letter_code
_entity_poly.pdbx_strand_id
1 'polypeptide(L)'
;MVKTAKDNENLNTDLDKIFKAIEGSAVGFKSENDIKGLFEDIDTKSNRLGGTVEEKHKRLTDILTGIASINFDDFKDNDIDAFGDAYEYLISNYASNAGKSGGEFFTPQTVSKLLARLVMVGKTNINKVYEITLQEMIPSLLAVA
;
A
#
# COMPACT_ATOMS: atom_id res chain seq x y z
N MET A 1 5.30 -8.32 -19.95
CA MET A 1 5.71 -7.29 -18.97
C MET A 1 7.01 -7.71 -18.28
N VAL A 2 7.02 -8.42 -17.14
CA VAL A 2 8.28 -8.71 -16.40
C VAL A 2 9.32 -9.43 -17.25
N LYS A 3 8.92 -10.49 -17.97
CA LYS A 3 9.82 -11.27 -18.86
C LYS A 3 10.50 -10.44 -19.95
N THR A 4 9.91 -9.31 -20.33
CA THR A 4 10.37 -8.43 -21.41
C THR A 4 10.79 -7.06 -20.88
N ALA A 5 10.83 -6.86 -19.56
CA ALA A 5 11.06 -5.54 -18.95
C ALA A 5 12.47 -5.03 -19.26
N LYS A 6 13.48 -5.91 -19.21
CA LYS A 6 14.88 -5.57 -19.50
C LYS A 6 15.06 -4.97 -20.89
N ASP A 7 14.36 -5.51 -21.88
CA ASP A 7 14.51 -5.14 -23.29
C ASP A 7 13.47 -4.11 -23.76
N ASN A 8 12.57 -3.66 -22.88
CA ASN A 8 11.52 -2.69 -23.23
C ASN A 8 11.98 -1.25 -23.01
N GLU A 9 12.49 -0.60 -24.05
CA GLU A 9 12.91 0.82 -24.00
C GLU A 9 11.80 1.79 -23.56
N ASN A 10 10.53 1.40 -23.68
CA ASN A 10 9.36 2.21 -23.33
C ASN A 10 8.71 1.81 -22.00
N LEU A 11 9.42 1.05 -21.15
CA LEU A 11 8.87 0.47 -19.92
C LEU A 11 8.15 1.49 -19.02
N ASN A 12 8.71 2.68 -18.85
CA ASN A 12 8.11 3.75 -18.04
C ASN A 12 6.74 4.19 -18.58
N THR A 13 6.61 4.31 -19.90
CA THR A 13 5.40 4.76 -20.57
C THR A 13 4.36 3.65 -20.63
N ASP A 14 4.80 2.40 -20.80
CA ASP A 14 3.91 1.24 -20.78
C ASP A 14 3.34 0.98 -19.39
N LEU A 15 4.14 1.15 -18.33
CA LEU A 15 3.64 1.08 -16.95
C LEU A 15 2.60 2.16 -16.65
N ASP A 16 2.85 3.41 -17.05
CA ASP A 16 1.87 4.51 -16.91
C ASP A 16 0.54 4.19 -17.62
N LYS A 17 0.61 3.65 -18.85
CA LYS A 17 -0.58 3.20 -19.57
C LYS A 17 -1.31 2.08 -18.85
N ILE A 18 -0.59 1.13 -18.25
CA ILE A 18 -1.20 0.01 -17.52
C ILE A 18 -1.94 0.51 -16.28
N PHE A 19 -1.33 1.41 -15.49
CA PHE A 19 -2.00 2.00 -14.33
C PHE A 19 -3.30 2.72 -14.73
N LYS A 20 -3.24 3.55 -15.78
CA LYS A 20 -4.42 4.23 -16.34
C LYS A 20 -5.46 3.25 -16.88
N ALA A 21 -5.04 2.13 -17.48
CA ALA A 21 -5.96 1.12 -17.97
C ALA A 21 -6.67 0.38 -16.83
N ILE A 22 -5.98 0.11 -15.72
CA ILE A 22 -6.58 -0.49 -14.52
C ILE A 22 -7.64 0.46 -13.94
N GLU A 23 -7.33 1.75 -13.77
CA GLU A 23 -8.31 2.74 -13.30
C GLU A 23 -9.48 2.88 -14.29
N GLY A 24 -9.18 2.99 -15.58
CA GLY A 24 -10.18 3.08 -16.64
C GLY A 24 -11.09 1.86 -16.72
N SER A 25 -10.62 0.67 -16.32
CA SER A 25 -11.42 -0.55 -16.33
C SER A 25 -12.56 -0.55 -15.30
N ALA A 26 -12.47 0.29 -14.27
CA ALA A 26 -13.49 0.41 -13.25
C ALA A 26 -14.59 1.45 -13.60
N VAL A 27 -14.39 2.27 -14.63
CA VAL A 27 -15.33 3.34 -15.02
C VAL A 27 -16.67 2.76 -15.45
N GLY A 28 -17.75 3.25 -14.85
CA GLY A 28 -19.12 2.77 -15.06
C GLY A 28 -19.51 1.55 -14.23
N PHE A 29 -18.60 1.03 -13.39
CA PHE A 29 -18.86 -0.10 -12.49
C PHE A 29 -18.97 0.35 -11.03
N LYS A 30 -19.50 -0.52 -10.17
CA LYS A 30 -19.63 -0.22 -8.73
C LYS A 30 -18.30 0.08 -8.04
N SER A 31 -17.21 -0.49 -8.55
CA SER A 31 -15.85 -0.32 -8.04
C SER A 31 -15.17 0.96 -8.52
N GLU A 32 -15.84 1.82 -9.32
CA GLU A 32 -15.22 3.03 -9.86
C GLU A 32 -14.61 3.91 -8.77
N ASN A 33 -15.37 4.20 -7.72
CA ASN A 33 -14.92 5.05 -6.63
C ASN A 33 -13.81 4.41 -5.76
N ASP A 34 -13.68 3.08 -5.79
CA ASP A 34 -12.66 2.36 -5.01
C ASP A 34 -11.29 2.38 -5.73
N ILE A 35 -11.29 2.51 -7.05
CA ILE A 35 -10.08 2.41 -7.88
C ILE A 35 -9.66 3.78 -8.45
N LYS A 36 -10.60 4.73 -8.57
CA LYS A 36 -10.31 6.06 -9.08
C LYS A 36 -9.24 6.76 -8.24
N GLY A 37 -8.16 7.17 -8.89
CA GLY A 37 -7.05 7.90 -8.27
C GLY A 37 -6.03 7.01 -7.56
N LEU A 38 -6.18 5.69 -7.61
CA LEU A 38 -5.32 4.74 -6.90
C LEU A 38 -3.83 4.86 -7.27
N PHE A 39 -3.51 5.28 -8.50
CA PHE A 39 -2.14 5.39 -8.98
C PHE A 39 -1.69 6.84 -9.27
N GLU A 40 -2.42 7.86 -8.83
CA GLU A 40 -2.11 9.29 -9.09
C GLU A 40 -0.72 9.69 -8.58
N ASP A 41 -0.28 9.13 -7.47
CA ASP A 41 1.03 9.42 -6.86
C ASP A 41 2.19 8.62 -7.49
N ILE A 42 1.92 7.70 -8.44
CA ILE A 42 2.95 6.90 -9.09
C ILE A 42 3.48 7.62 -10.33
N ASP A 43 4.65 8.24 -10.21
CA ASP A 43 5.36 8.85 -11.34
C ASP A 43 6.50 7.95 -11.86
N THR A 44 6.24 7.22 -12.95
CA THR A 44 7.22 6.36 -13.64
C THR A 44 8.32 7.13 -14.37
N LYS A 45 8.25 8.46 -14.41
CA LYS A 45 9.24 9.34 -15.05
C LYS A 45 10.02 10.17 -14.03
N SER A 46 9.74 9.98 -12.74
CA SER A 46 10.33 10.76 -11.65
C SER A 46 11.86 10.75 -11.67
N ASN A 47 12.47 11.89 -11.34
CA ASN A 47 13.91 11.99 -11.15
C ASN A 47 14.40 11.21 -9.91
N ARG A 48 13.48 10.79 -9.03
CA ARG A 48 13.79 9.87 -7.92
C ARG A 48 14.18 8.47 -8.40
N LEU A 49 13.80 8.09 -9.62
CA LEU A 49 14.14 6.80 -10.22
C LEU A 49 15.54 6.78 -10.85
N GLY A 50 16.16 7.94 -11.08
CA GLY A 50 17.46 8.07 -11.74
C GLY A 50 17.59 9.41 -12.47
N GLY A 51 18.83 9.84 -12.72
CA GLY A 51 19.14 11.06 -13.47
C GLY A 51 19.03 10.88 -14.99
N THR A 52 19.27 9.66 -15.49
CA THR A 52 19.15 9.34 -16.92
C THR A 52 17.98 8.40 -17.23
N VAL A 53 17.63 8.26 -18.50
CA VAL A 53 16.56 7.35 -18.94
C VAL A 53 16.95 5.90 -18.64
N GLU A 54 18.21 5.54 -18.83
CA GLU A 54 18.77 4.21 -18.59
C GLU A 54 18.71 3.85 -17.11
N GLU A 55 19.02 4.79 -16.21
CA GLU A 55 18.93 4.58 -14.76
C GLU A 55 17.49 4.36 -14.31
N LYS A 56 16.55 5.17 -14.82
CA LYS A 56 15.11 5.01 -14.54
C LYS A 56 14.61 3.65 -15.02
N HIS A 57 14.98 3.27 -16.25
CA HIS A 57 14.62 1.98 -16.85
C HIS A 57 15.15 0.81 -16.04
N LYS A 58 16.43 0.86 -15.67
CA LYS A 58 17.07 -0.15 -14.82
C LYS A 58 16.35 -0.27 -13.48
N ARG A 59 16.08 0.84 -12.79
CA ARG A 59 15.43 0.83 -11.48
C ARG A 59 14.00 0.29 -11.56
N LEU A 60 13.22 0.67 -12.56
CA LEU A 60 11.88 0.10 -12.77
C LEU A 60 11.94 -1.40 -13.06
N THR A 61 12.89 -1.84 -13.88
CA THR A 61 13.11 -3.26 -14.17
C THR A 61 13.49 -4.05 -12.94
N ASP A 62 14.39 -3.51 -12.11
CA ASP A 62 14.82 -4.13 -10.85
C ASP A 62 13.65 -4.26 -9.86
N ILE A 63 12.81 -3.22 -9.74
CA ILE A 63 11.60 -3.26 -8.91
C ILE A 63 10.64 -4.36 -9.41
N LEU A 64 10.33 -4.39 -10.70
CA LEU A 64 9.42 -5.39 -11.28
C LEU A 64 9.96 -6.80 -11.11
N THR A 65 11.26 -7.00 -11.31
CA THR A 65 11.91 -8.29 -11.14
C THR A 65 11.92 -8.72 -9.67
N GLY A 66 12.17 -7.78 -8.76
CA GLY A 66 12.10 -8.00 -7.32
C GLY A 66 10.72 -8.46 -6.88
N ILE A 67 9.67 -7.74 -7.27
CA ILE A 67 8.27 -8.13 -6.96
C ILE A 67 7.94 -9.49 -7.55
N ALA A 68 8.29 -9.74 -8.82
CA ALA A 68 8.01 -11.01 -9.49
C ALA A 68 8.78 -12.21 -8.92
N SER A 69 9.86 -11.96 -8.17
CA SER A 69 10.65 -13.00 -7.50
C SER A 69 10.06 -13.45 -6.18
N ILE A 70 9.08 -12.72 -5.64
CA ILE A 70 8.40 -13.09 -4.41
C ILE A 70 7.53 -14.31 -4.71
N ASN A 71 7.87 -15.43 -4.07
CA ASN A 71 7.04 -16.62 -4.13
C ASN A 71 5.90 -16.50 -3.11
N PHE A 72 4.68 -16.45 -3.61
CA PHE A 72 3.48 -16.41 -2.77
C PHE A 72 2.74 -17.77 -2.71
N ASP A 73 3.34 -18.83 -3.26
CA ASP A 73 2.74 -20.17 -3.40
C ASP A 73 1.35 -20.15 -4.09
N ASP A 74 0.63 -21.28 -4.11
CA ASP A 74 -0.68 -21.37 -4.76
C ASP A 74 -1.75 -20.61 -3.94
N PHE A 75 -2.13 -19.43 -4.45
CA PHE A 75 -3.12 -18.50 -3.86
C PHE A 75 -4.50 -19.09 -3.55
N LYS A 76 -4.80 -20.30 -4.05
CA LYS A 76 -6.11 -20.93 -3.90
C LYS A 76 -6.27 -21.69 -2.59
N ASP A 77 -5.15 -22.12 -2.00
CA ASP A 77 -5.14 -22.92 -0.75
C ASP A 77 -4.58 -22.12 0.45
N ASN A 78 -4.08 -20.90 0.21
CA ASN A 78 -3.69 -19.99 1.28
C ASN A 78 -4.90 -19.15 1.70
N ASP A 79 -5.56 -19.54 2.79
CA ASP A 79 -6.38 -18.64 3.61
C ASP A 79 -5.49 -17.51 4.15
N ILE A 80 -5.28 -16.49 3.31
CA ILE A 80 -4.92 -15.09 3.64
C ILE A 80 -3.95 -14.90 4.82
N ASP A 81 -2.66 -14.66 4.53
CA ASP A 81 -1.86 -13.67 5.31
C ASP A 81 -0.58 -13.19 4.59
N ALA A 82 0.00 -13.96 3.65
CA ALA A 82 1.32 -13.61 3.09
C ALA A 82 1.40 -12.23 2.40
N PHE A 83 0.38 -11.83 1.64
CA PHE A 83 0.32 -10.48 1.05
C PHE A 83 0.05 -9.40 2.09
N GLY A 84 -0.80 -9.69 3.07
CA GLY A 84 -1.14 -8.78 4.16
C GLY A 84 0.10 -8.49 5.02
N ASP A 85 0.79 -9.55 5.47
CA ASP A 85 2.04 -9.48 6.20
C ASP A 85 3.15 -8.78 5.41
N ALA A 86 3.28 -9.07 4.10
CA ALA A 86 4.26 -8.39 3.26
C ALA A 86 3.97 -6.88 3.13
N TYR A 87 2.70 -6.52 2.97
CA TYR A 87 2.27 -5.13 2.91
C TYR A 87 2.47 -4.41 4.26
N GLU A 88 2.10 -5.06 5.36
CA GLU A 88 2.29 -4.54 6.72
C GLU A 88 3.79 -4.34 7.03
N TYR A 89 4.65 -5.27 6.60
CA TYR A 89 6.10 -5.14 6.71
C TYR A 89 6.62 -3.92 5.93
N LEU A 90 6.15 -3.69 4.71
CA LEU A 90 6.57 -2.53 3.89
C LEU A 90 6.15 -1.21 4.54
N ILE A 91 4.92 -1.09 5.03
CA ILE A 91 4.44 0.12 5.74
C ILE A 91 5.22 0.31 7.05
N SER A 92 5.46 -0.75 7.81
CA SER A 92 6.25 -0.71 9.05
C SER A 92 7.64 -0.12 8.82
N ASN A 93 8.32 -0.57 7.75
CA ASN A 93 9.63 -0.06 7.37
C ASN A 93 9.57 1.40 6.87
N TYR A 94 8.54 1.76 6.11
CA TYR A 94 8.35 3.14 5.66
C TYR A 94 8.17 4.09 6.85
N ALA A 95 7.28 3.75 7.78
CA ALA A 95 7.03 4.53 8.99
C ALA A 95 8.29 4.64 9.89
N SER A 96 9.06 3.56 10.01
CA SER A 96 10.31 3.54 10.78
C SER A 96 11.38 4.47 10.18
N ASN A 97 11.38 4.65 8.85
CA ASN A 97 12.36 5.47 8.13
C ASN A 97 11.92 6.92 7.89
N ALA A 98 10.63 7.24 7.98
CA ALA A 98 10.07 8.55 7.61
C ALA A 98 10.41 9.70 8.60
N GLY A 99 11.00 9.42 9.76
CA GLY A 99 11.30 10.43 10.77
C GLY A 99 10.07 10.86 11.58
N LYS A 100 10.26 11.06 12.89
CA LYS A 100 9.21 11.20 13.92
C LYS A 100 8.46 12.55 13.93
N SER A 101 8.18 13.19 12.79
CA SER A 101 7.73 14.60 12.79
C SER A 101 6.29 14.87 12.36
N GLY A 102 5.39 13.87 12.32
CA GLY A 102 4.04 14.08 11.77
C GLY A 102 2.92 13.28 12.43
N GLY A 103 2.70 13.44 13.75
CA GLY A 103 1.41 13.22 14.43
C GLY A 103 0.86 11.79 14.56
N GLU A 104 1.14 10.88 13.63
CA GLU A 104 0.59 9.53 13.58
C GLU A 104 1.70 8.50 13.75
N PHE A 105 1.57 7.67 14.80
CA PHE A 105 2.50 6.58 15.08
C PHE A 105 1.99 5.28 14.44
N PHE A 106 2.86 4.59 13.70
CA PHE A 106 2.55 3.23 13.25
C PHE A 106 2.43 2.30 14.48
N THR A 107 1.29 1.62 14.61
CA THR A 107 1.05 0.70 15.73
C THR A 107 1.56 -0.70 15.36
N PRO A 108 2.55 -1.26 16.09
CA PRO A 108 3.06 -2.60 15.79
C PRO A 108 1.96 -3.67 15.84
N GLN A 109 2.05 -4.67 14.96
CA GLN A 109 1.08 -5.76 14.84
C GLN A 109 0.70 -6.41 16.18
N THR A 110 1.67 -6.63 17.06
CA THR A 110 1.44 -7.26 18.37
C THR A 110 0.54 -6.42 19.27
N VAL A 111 0.66 -5.09 19.19
CA VAL A 111 -0.19 -4.15 19.95
C VAL A 111 -1.59 -4.14 19.37
N SER A 112 -1.74 -4.05 18.04
CA SER A 112 -3.04 -4.12 17.37
C SER A 112 -3.79 -5.43 17.66
N LYS A 113 -3.08 -6.57 17.60
CA LYS A 113 -3.63 -7.90 17.96
C LYS A 113 -4.07 -7.96 19.42
N LEU A 114 -3.30 -7.37 20.34
CA LEU A 114 -3.67 -7.31 21.75
C LEU A 114 -4.93 -6.46 21.97
N LEU A 115 -4.98 -5.25 21.40
CA LEU A 115 -6.14 -4.35 21.51
C LEU A 115 -7.40 -4.99 20.93
N ALA A 116 -7.30 -5.62 19.76
CA ALA A 116 -8.41 -6.36 19.15
C ALA A 116 -8.94 -7.47 20.08
N ARG A 117 -8.04 -8.25 20.71
CA ARG A 117 -8.44 -9.29 21.68
C ARG A 117 -9.12 -8.70 22.91
N LEU A 118 -8.62 -7.57 23.43
CA LEU A 118 -9.21 -6.90 24.59
C LEU A 118 -10.61 -6.38 24.29
N VAL A 119 -10.81 -5.72 23.15
CA VAL A 119 -12.12 -5.22 22.72
C VAL A 119 -13.13 -6.35 22.52
N MET A 120 -12.65 -7.54 22.15
CA MET A 120 -13.49 -8.72 21.89
C MET A 120 -13.89 -9.53 23.12
N VAL A 121 -13.35 -9.25 24.31
CA VAL A 121 -13.68 -10.01 25.52
C VAL A 121 -15.20 -9.96 25.79
N GLY A 122 -15.83 -11.13 25.84
CA GLY A 122 -17.27 -11.28 26.10
C GLY A 122 -18.19 -10.86 24.94
N LYS A 123 -17.64 -10.60 23.75
CA LYS A 123 -18.41 -10.28 22.53
C LYS A 123 -18.42 -11.49 21.59
N THR A 124 -19.61 -11.89 21.15
CA THR A 124 -19.77 -12.96 20.14
C THR A 124 -20.01 -12.40 18.73
N ASN A 125 -20.36 -11.11 18.61
CA ASN A 125 -20.58 -10.42 17.35
C ASN A 125 -20.12 -8.95 17.46
N ILE A 126 -19.52 -8.43 16.39
CA ILE A 126 -19.20 -7.00 16.24
C ILE A 126 -20.12 -6.41 15.17
N ASN A 127 -20.77 -5.28 15.49
CA ASN A 127 -21.59 -4.54 14.51
C ASN A 127 -20.76 -3.44 13.82
N LYS A 128 -19.95 -2.71 14.59
CA LYS A 128 -19.11 -1.61 14.09
C LYS A 128 -17.80 -1.55 14.86
N VAL A 129 -16.72 -1.25 14.16
CA VAL A 129 -15.41 -0.91 14.73
C VAL A 129 -15.17 0.55 14.38
N TYR A 130 -14.80 1.34 15.38
CA TYR A 130 -14.44 2.75 15.21
C TYR A 130 -12.98 2.91 15.56
N GLU A 131 -12.22 3.49 14.64
CA GLU A 131 -10.86 3.94 14.88
C GLU A 131 -10.88 5.47 14.90
N ILE A 132 -10.34 6.07 15.96
CA ILE A 132 -10.22 7.51 16.11
C ILE A 132 -8.73 7.80 16.10
N THR A 133 -8.29 8.69 15.22
CA THR A 133 -6.87 9.07 15.15
C THR A 133 -6.53 9.99 16.34
N LEU A 134 -5.27 9.97 16.80
CA LEU A 134 -4.81 10.86 17.88
C LEU A 134 -5.06 12.34 17.55
N GLN A 135 -5.06 12.69 16.27
CA GLN A 135 -5.33 14.05 15.78
C GLN A 135 -6.79 14.48 15.97
N GLU A 136 -7.73 13.53 15.96
CA GLU A 136 -9.16 13.76 16.23
C GLU A 136 -9.51 13.74 17.73
N MET A 137 -8.61 13.22 18.58
CA MET A 137 -8.77 13.22 20.04
C MET A 137 -8.47 14.58 20.69
N ILE A 138 -7.56 15.39 20.12
CA ILE A 138 -7.17 16.68 20.71
C ILE A 138 -8.34 17.69 20.74
N PRO A 139 -9.13 17.87 19.67
CA PRO A 139 -10.27 18.79 19.70
C PRO A 139 -11.39 18.34 20.65
N SER A 140 -11.59 17.03 20.83
CA SER A 140 -12.66 16.49 21.67
C SER A 140 -12.38 16.61 23.18
N LEU A 141 -11.12 16.59 23.60
CA LEU A 141 -10.74 16.90 24.99
C LEU A 141 -10.88 18.39 25.33
N LEU A 142 -10.58 19.29 24.38
CA LEU A 142 -10.71 20.74 24.56
C LEU A 142 -12.17 21.22 24.59
N ALA A 143 -13.11 20.45 24.02
CA ALA A 143 -14.54 20.77 24.07
C ALA A 143 -15.22 20.40 25.40
N VAL A 144 -14.52 19.71 26.31
CA VAL A 144 -15.04 19.22 27.60
C VAL A 144 -14.33 19.88 28.79
N ALA A 145 -13.40 20.82 28.55
CA ALA A 145 -12.73 21.65 29.55
C ALA A 145 -13.18 23.11 29.45
#